data_AF-A0AAV9G006-F1
#
_entry.id   AF-A0AAV9G006-F1
#
_cell.length_a   1.000
_cell.length_b   1.000
_cell.length_c   1.000
_cell.angle_alpha   90.00
_cell.angle_beta   90.00
_cell.angle_gamma   90.00
#
_symmetry.space_group_name_H-M   'P 1'
#
loop_
_entity.id
_entity.type
_entity.pdbx_description
1 polymer ?
#
loop_
_entity_poly.entity_id
_entity_poly.type
_entity_poly.pdbx_seq_one_letter_code
_entity_poly.pdbx_strand_id
1 'polypeptide(L)'
;MGEGSLSQEDIDALLTGGGGESAAPSGGGGSDFNLSGELDSLLGGEGGGTAAGTGGGDSSGTDSPSFADISAALGPSPTPAPAAPRPTSRQSSPSQSTNLNLLMDVNLALTVELGRTNMFIKDVNGLNEGVVVELDKNVGEDLDILANGRLVGRGKLVAMDDFYGIQITEIVDQSRRL
;
A
#
# COMPACT_ATOMS: atom_id res chain seq x y z
N MET A 1 30.41 -45.00 -48.07
CA MET A 1 29.53 -44.07 -47.35
C MET A 1 28.17 -44.73 -47.34
N GLY A 2 27.89 -45.52 -46.30
CA GLY A 2 26.67 -46.31 -46.18
C GLY A 2 25.77 -45.65 -45.13
N GLU A 3 24.54 -45.37 -45.53
CA GLU A 3 23.53 -44.70 -44.72
C GLU A 3 22.92 -45.71 -43.74
N GLY A 4 22.99 -45.42 -42.44
CA GLY A 4 22.34 -46.21 -41.40
C GLY A 4 20.88 -45.81 -41.28
N SER A 5 20.00 -46.50 -42.01
CA SER A 5 18.56 -46.43 -41.79
C SER A 5 18.21 -47.05 -40.44
N LEU A 6 17.67 -46.23 -39.52
CA LEU A 6 17.08 -46.68 -38.27
C LEU A 6 16.03 -47.76 -38.58
N SER A 7 16.09 -48.87 -37.85
CA SER A 7 15.18 -50.00 -38.08
C SER A 7 13.80 -49.69 -37.49
N GLN A 8 12.76 -50.25 -38.09
CA GLN A 8 11.37 -50.02 -37.66
C GLN A 8 11.13 -50.51 -36.21
N GLU A 9 11.96 -51.42 -35.72
CA GLU A 9 11.94 -51.96 -34.36
C GLU A 9 12.38 -50.93 -33.31
N ASP A 10 13.35 -50.05 -33.65
CA ASP A 10 13.81 -48.98 -32.76
C ASP A 10 12.74 -47.88 -32.58
N ILE A 11 11.89 -47.68 -33.59
CA ILE A 11 10.79 -46.71 -33.55
C ILE A 11 9.65 -47.21 -32.66
N ASP A 12 9.34 -48.51 -32.70
CA ASP A 12 8.26 -49.11 -31.91
C ASP A 12 8.60 -49.18 -30.41
N ALA A 13 9.88 -49.38 -30.08
CA ALA A 13 10.37 -49.38 -28.70
C ALA A 13 10.20 -48.03 -27.99
N LEU A 14 10.28 -46.91 -28.72
CA LEU A 14 10.08 -45.56 -28.18
C LEU A 14 8.60 -45.22 -27.93
N LEU A 15 7.67 -45.83 -28.67
CA LEU A 15 6.24 -45.58 -28.48
C LEU A 15 5.61 -46.45 -27.39
N THR A 16 6.17 -47.62 -27.10
CA THR A 16 5.55 -48.61 -26.20
C THR A 16 6.17 -48.67 -24.79
N GLY A 17 7.33 -48.02 -24.56
CA GLY A 17 8.08 -48.15 -23.30
C GLY A 17 8.17 -46.88 -22.46
N GLY A 18 7.18 -46.61 -21.60
CA GLY A 18 7.23 -45.49 -20.65
C GLY A 18 6.05 -45.43 -19.67
N GLY A 19 5.66 -46.57 -19.08
CA GLY A 19 4.69 -46.64 -17.99
C GLY A 19 5.35 -46.48 -16.63
N GLY A 20 4.89 -45.49 -15.86
CA GLY A 20 5.30 -45.23 -14.47
C GLY A 20 4.25 -44.41 -13.71
N GLU A 21 3.16 -45.09 -13.36
CA GLU A 21 2.37 -44.92 -12.13
C GLU A 21 1.61 -43.61 -11.86
N SER A 22 0.31 -43.67 -12.16
CA SER A 22 -0.73 -42.84 -11.54
C SER A 22 -1.09 -43.37 -10.16
N ALA A 23 -0.90 -42.57 -9.11
CA ALA A 23 -1.51 -42.79 -7.80
C ALA A 23 -2.38 -41.57 -7.42
N ALA A 24 -3.66 -41.83 -7.19
CA ALA A 24 -4.69 -40.85 -6.86
C ALA A 24 -4.52 -40.24 -5.45
N PRO A 25 -4.96 -38.99 -5.21
CA PRO A 25 -5.29 -38.55 -3.87
C PRO A 25 -6.75 -38.94 -3.55
N SER A 26 -6.93 -39.87 -2.62
CA SER A 26 -8.24 -40.20 -2.03
C SER A 26 -8.24 -39.93 -0.53
N GLY A 27 -9.12 -39.01 -0.11
CA GLY A 27 -9.80 -39.02 1.20
C GLY A 27 -9.19 -38.26 2.39
N GLY A 28 -9.91 -37.22 2.83
CA GLY A 28 -10.39 -37.18 4.22
C GLY A 28 -10.16 -35.92 5.08
N GLY A 29 -11.26 -35.20 5.37
CA GLY A 29 -11.50 -34.40 6.59
C GLY A 29 -10.94 -32.97 6.57
N GLY A 30 -11.69 -31.90 6.78
CA GLY A 30 -12.95 -31.73 7.49
C GLY A 30 -12.74 -30.64 8.54
N SER A 31 -13.07 -29.39 8.22
CA SER A 31 -13.48 -28.37 9.20
C SER A 31 -14.08 -27.19 8.46
N ASP A 32 -15.39 -27.14 8.57
CA ASP A 32 -16.33 -26.14 8.10
C ASP A 32 -15.98 -24.74 8.63
N PHE A 33 -15.51 -23.85 7.75
CA PHE A 33 -15.54 -22.40 8.00
C PHE A 33 -16.85 -21.85 7.45
N ASN A 34 -17.93 -22.03 8.21
CA ASN A 34 -19.25 -21.53 7.87
C ASN A 34 -19.41 -20.07 8.33
N LEU A 35 -18.92 -19.13 7.51
CA LEU A 35 -19.02 -17.68 7.72
C LEU A 35 -20.45 -17.11 7.62
N SER A 36 -21.47 -17.95 7.44
CA SER A 36 -22.87 -17.49 7.32
C SER A 36 -23.65 -17.46 8.64
N GLY A 37 -23.08 -18.00 9.73
CA GLY A 37 -23.76 -18.08 11.04
C GLY A 37 -23.51 -16.92 12.02
N GLU A 38 -22.50 -16.08 11.77
CA GLU A 38 -22.00 -15.13 12.79
C GLU A 38 -22.64 -13.73 12.69
N LEU A 39 -23.42 -13.45 11.65
CA LEU A 39 -24.07 -12.14 11.43
C LEU A 39 -25.44 -12.01 12.12
N ASP A 40 -26.10 -13.12 12.47
CA ASP A 40 -27.48 -13.12 12.96
C ASP A 40 -27.61 -12.78 14.46
N SER A 41 -26.54 -12.95 15.26
CA SER A 41 -26.54 -12.64 16.69
C SER A 41 -26.31 -11.16 17.05
N LEU A 42 -26.00 -10.29 16.07
CA LEU A 42 -25.70 -8.87 16.35
C LEU A 42 -26.92 -7.93 16.27
N LEU A 43 -28.08 -8.43 15.81
CA LEU A 43 -29.29 -7.63 15.57
C LEU A 43 -30.42 -7.87 16.58
N GLY A 44 -30.21 -8.68 17.61
CA GLY A 44 -31.20 -8.94 18.66
C GLY A 44 -30.98 -8.05 19.88
N GLY A 45 -31.44 -6.80 19.84
CA GLY A 45 -31.38 -5.88 20.98
C GLY A 45 -32.59 -4.95 21.05
N GLU A 46 -33.48 -5.24 22.00
CA GLU A 46 -34.75 -4.59 22.34
C GLU A 46 -34.69 -3.09 22.69
N GLY A 47 -35.82 -2.41 22.45
CA GLY A 47 -36.20 -1.11 23.02
C GLY A 47 -37.02 -0.31 22.01
N GLY A 48 -38.36 -0.22 22.05
CA GLY A 48 -39.20 0.05 23.21
C GLY A 48 -39.39 1.57 23.36
N GLY A 49 -40.31 2.18 22.58
CA GLY A 49 -40.55 3.62 22.62
C GLY A 49 -41.76 4.08 21.80
N THR A 50 -42.93 4.02 22.42
CA THR A 50 -44.20 4.61 21.95
C THR A 50 -44.22 6.13 22.16
N ALA A 51 -44.63 6.92 21.16
CA ALA A 51 -45.41 8.15 21.39
C ALA A 51 -45.99 8.71 20.07
N ALA A 52 -47.31 8.70 19.99
CA ALA A 52 -48.11 9.46 19.03
C ALA A 52 -48.19 10.94 19.44
N GLY A 53 -48.33 11.85 18.47
CA GLY A 53 -48.57 13.26 18.72
C GLY A 53 -48.97 14.03 17.46
N THR A 54 -50.27 14.27 17.31
CA THR A 54 -50.98 14.99 16.26
C THR A 54 -50.97 16.52 16.50
N GLY A 55 -50.96 17.33 15.43
CA GLY A 55 -51.38 18.74 15.42
C GLY A 55 -50.48 19.61 14.51
N GLY A 56 -50.93 20.39 13.52
CA GLY A 56 -52.27 20.90 13.19
C GLY A 56 -52.49 22.32 13.73
N GLY A 57 -52.22 23.36 12.91
CA GLY A 57 -52.54 24.78 13.17
C GLY A 57 -51.39 25.71 12.73
N ASP A 58 -51.45 26.38 11.58
CA ASP A 58 -52.07 27.70 11.35
C ASP A 58 -51.39 28.85 12.13
N SER A 59 -50.60 29.65 11.41
CA SER A 59 -50.58 31.10 11.59
C SER A 59 -49.91 31.75 10.37
N SER A 60 -50.72 32.09 9.38
CA SER A 60 -50.36 33.05 8.34
C SER A 60 -50.29 34.45 8.95
N GLY A 61 -49.09 34.85 9.37
CA GLY A 61 -48.76 36.22 9.76
C GLY A 61 -47.73 36.77 8.79
N THR A 62 -48.21 37.43 7.73
CA THR A 62 -47.38 38.06 6.71
C THR A 62 -46.86 39.40 7.23
N ASP A 63 -45.81 39.39 8.04
CA ASP A 63 -45.05 40.59 8.38
C ASP A 63 -43.66 40.49 7.74
N SER A 64 -43.58 40.80 6.44
CA SER A 64 -42.28 41.05 5.80
C SER A 64 -41.76 42.41 6.28
N PRO A 65 -40.62 42.47 6.98
CA PRO A 65 -40.01 43.74 7.32
C PRO A 65 -39.59 44.47 6.04
N SER A 66 -40.00 45.72 5.92
CA SER A 66 -39.73 46.55 4.75
C SER A 66 -38.24 46.93 4.69
N PHE A 67 -37.69 47.00 3.48
CA PHE A 67 -36.28 47.34 3.26
C PHE A 67 -35.89 48.75 3.77
N ALA A 68 -36.88 49.58 4.08
CA ALA A 68 -36.70 50.93 4.61
C ALA A 68 -36.21 50.93 6.07
N ASP A 69 -36.59 49.94 6.88
CA ASP A 69 -36.24 49.89 8.31
C ASP A 69 -34.76 49.48 8.54
N ILE A 70 -34.20 48.67 7.65
CA ILE A 70 -32.83 48.15 7.76
C ILE A 70 -31.78 49.23 7.48
N SER A 71 -32.13 50.22 6.63
CA SER A 71 -31.20 51.27 6.18
C SER A 71 -30.99 52.38 7.23
N ALA A 72 -31.87 52.49 8.22
CA ALA A 72 -31.78 53.50 9.28
C ALA A 72 -30.88 53.09 10.47
N ALA A 73 -30.53 51.80 10.58
CA ALA A 73 -29.70 51.27 11.68
C ALA A 73 -28.18 51.28 11.40
N LEU A 74 -27.77 51.64 10.17
CA LEU A 74 -26.37 51.64 9.74
C LEU A 74 -25.90 53.09 9.53
N GLY A 75 -25.49 53.74 10.61
CA GLY A 75 -24.78 55.03 10.52
C GLY A 75 -23.45 54.92 9.76
N PRO A 76 -22.82 56.05 9.37
CA PRO A 76 -21.59 56.03 8.57
C PRO A 76 -20.42 55.44 9.37
N SER A 77 -19.86 54.34 8.86
CA SER A 77 -18.69 53.66 9.42
C SER A 77 -17.44 54.56 9.41
N PRO A 78 -16.64 54.60 10.49
CA PRO A 78 -15.34 55.27 10.47
C PRO A 78 -14.35 54.50 9.58
N THR A 79 -13.72 55.22 8.65
CA THR A 79 -12.63 54.71 7.79
C THR A 79 -11.46 54.20 8.66
N PRO A 80 -11.07 52.92 8.58
CA PRO A 80 -9.86 52.46 9.25
C PRO A 80 -8.63 52.93 8.48
N ALA A 81 -7.73 53.64 9.16
CA ALA A 81 -6.42 54.03 8.64
C ALA A 81 -5.54 52.79 8.36
N PRO A 82 -4.63 52.83 7.37
CA PRO A 82 -3.79 51.69 7.02
C PRO A 82 -2.78 51.39 8.15
N ALA A 83 -2.94 50.23 8.79
CA ALA A 83 -2.02 49.73 9.80
C ALA A 83 -0.73 49.22 9.14
N ALA A 84 0.41 49.73 9.58
CA ALA A 84 1.73 49.22 9.24
C ALA A 84 1.87 47.74 9.63
N PRO A 85 2.63 46.90 8.87
CA PRO A 85 2.79 45.50 9.17
C PRO A 85 3.56 45.33 10.50
N ARG A 86 2.88 44.84 11.53
CA ARG A 86 3.55 44.33 12.73
C ARG A 86 4.27 43.03 12.35
N PRO A 87 5.55 42.84 12.72
CA PRO A 87 6.19 41.55 12.57
C PRO A 87 5.50 40.56 13.51
N THR A 88 4.74 39.63 12.95
CA THR A 88 4.26 38.45 13.67
C THR A 88 5.49 37.65 14.05
N SER A 89 5.91 37.75 15.32
CA SER A 89 6.87 36.82 15.89
C SER A 89 6.27 35.42 15.78
N ARG A 90 6.79 34.64 14.84
CA ARG A 90 6.54 33.20 14.74
C ARG A 90 7.06 32.56 16.03
N GLN A 91 6.18 32.45 17.02
CA GLN A 91 6.41 31.67 18.21
C GLN A 91 6.29 30.20 17.78
N SER A 92 7.43 29.61 17.42
CA SER A 92 7.56 28.17 17.20
C SER A 92 7.18 27.46 18.49
N SER A 93 5.99 26.88 18.50
CA SER A 93 5.48 26.08 19.60
C SER A 93 6.32 24.78 19.70
N PRO A 94 6.89 24.46 20.87
CA PRO A 94 7.68 23.25 21.09
C PRO A 94 6.81 21.96 21.16
N SER A 95 5.55 22.00 20.74
CA SER A 95 4.60 20.88 20.79
C SER A 95 4.58 20.00 19.53
N GLN A 96 5.23 20.42 18.45
CA GLN A 96 5.38 19.60 17.24
C GLN A 96 6.38 18.44 17.42
N SER A 97 7.42 18.63 18.23
CA SER A 97 8.45 17.60 18.48
C SER A 97 7.91 16.42 19.28
N THR A 98 7.01 16.64 20.24
CA THR A 98 6.45 15.56 21.07
C THR A 98 5.59 14.59 20.25
N ASN A 99 4.80 15.09 19.31
CA ASN A 99 3.96 14.25 18.45
C ASN A 99 4.78 13.43 17.45
N LEU A 100 5.90 13.99 16.95
CA LEU A 100 6.83 13.25 16.10
C LEU A 100 7.55 12.13 16.85
N ASN A 101 7.74 12.25 18.17
CA ASN A 101 8.37 11.21 18.98
C ASN A 101 7.53 9.92 19.05
N LEU A 102 6.19 10.02 18.97
CA LEU A 102 5.32 8.83 18.91
C LEU A 102 5.41 8.07 17.58
N LEU A 103 5.82 8.72 16.48
CA LEU A 103 5.96 8.07 15.16
C LEU A 103 7.32 7.39 14.96
N MET A 104 8.29 7.60 15.87
CA MET A 104 9.63 7.01 15.75
C MET A 104 9.64 5.50 16.03
N ASP A 105 8.58 4.95 16.63
CA ASP A 105 8.45 3.54 17.01
C ASP A 105 7.68 2.69 15.97
N VAL A 106 7.67 3.15 14.71
CA VAL A 106 6.98 2.44 13.63
C VAL A 106 7.94 1.50 12.92
N ASN A 107 7.57 0.22 12.83
CA ASN A 107 8.30 -0.77 12.04
C ASN A 107 8.14 -0.50 10.54
N LEU A 108 9.25 -0.53 9.79
CA LEU A 108 9.26 -0.32 8.34
C LEU A 108 9.93 -1.51 7.65
N ALA A 109 9.30 -2.02 6.60
CA ALA A 109 9.90 -3.04 5.75
C ALA A 109 11.03 -2.43 4.90
N LEU A 110 12.23 -2.98 5.05
CA LEU A 110 13.38 -2.65 4.24
C LEU A 110 13.60 -3.74 3.19
N THR A 111 13.76 -3.31 1.95
CA THR A 111 14.09 -4.17 0.81
C THR A 111 15.45 -3.76 0.28
N VAL A 112 16.33 -4.73 0.06
CA VAL A 112 17.63 -4.50 -0.57
C VAL A 112 17.60 -5.16 -1.93
N GLU A 113 17.86 -4.38 -2.97
CA GLU A 113 17.82 -4.86 -4.34
C GLU A 113 19.24 -5.05 -4.88
N LEU A 114 19.49 -6.25 -5.43
CA LEU A 114 20.73 -6.53 -6.15
C LEU A 114 20.80 -5.73 -7.46
N GLY A 115 19.66 -5.52 -8.11
CA GLY A 115 19.53 -4.77 -9.37
C GLY A 115 18.15 -4.96 -9.98
N ARG A 116 17.86 -4.21 -11.05
CA ARG A 116 16.61 -4.24 -11.81
C ARG A 116 16.91 -4.53 -13.27
N THR A 117 15.90 -4.97 -14.02
CA THR A 117 15.99 -5.02 -15.47
C THR A 117 14.60 -4.94 -16.07
N ASN A 118 14.50 -4.36 -17.26
CA ASN A 118 13.25 -4.29 -18.01
C ASN A 118 13.28 -5.33 -19.12
N MET A 119 12.28 -6.21 -19.14
CA MET A 119 12.15 -7.28 -20.12
C MET A 119 10.77 -7.22 -20.79
N PHE A 120 10.67 -7.72 -22.02
CA PHE A 120 9.36 -7.89 -22.63
C PHE A 120 8.64 -9.08 -21.98
N ILE A 121 7.30 -9.03 -21.95
CA ILE A 121 6.48 -10.11 -21.39
C ILE A 121 6.78 -11.47 -22.04
N LYS A 122 7.10 -11.48 -23.35
CA LYS A 122 7.52 -12.69 -24.07
C LYS A 122 8.79 -13.33 -23.48
N ASP A 123 9.73 -12.51 -23.00
CA ASP A 123 11.01 -12.97 -22.46
C ASP A 123 10.82 -13.47 -21.03
N VAL A 124 9.98 -12.80 -20.23
CA VAL A 124 9.58 -13.24 -18.89
C VAL A 124 8.89 -14.61 -18.93
N ASN A 125 8.02 -14.86 -19.91
CA ASN A 125 7.36 -16.16 -20.07
C ASN A 125 8.34 -17.27 -20.51
N GLY A 126 9.50 -16.90 -21.05
CA GLY A 126 10.58 -17.83 -21.41
C GLY A 126 11.53 -18.16 -20.25
N LEU A 127 11.38 -17.52 -19.08
CA LEU A 127 12.21 -17.80 -17.91
C LEU A 127 11.94 -19.21 -17.41
N ASN A 128 13.00 -20.00 -17.36
CA ASN A 128 13.01 -21.38 -16.87
C ASN A 128 14.24 -21.58 -15.98
N GLU A 129 14.29 -22.73 -15.30
CA GLU A 129 15.47 -23.10 -14.52
C GLU A 129 16.74 -23.07 -15.39
N GLY A 130 17.79 -22.44 -14.86
CA GLY A 130 19.07 -22.28 -15.55
C GLY A 130 19.17 -21.04 -16.47
N VAL A 131 18.10 -20.27 -16.67
CA VAL A 131 18.18 -19.00 -17.41
C VAL A 131 18.85 -17.93 -16.55
N VAL A 132 19.88 -17.28 -17.12
CA VAL A 132 20.60 -16.17 -16.48
C VAL A 132 20.03 -14.84 -16.99
N VAL A 133 19.63 -13.98 -16.06
CA VAL A 133 19.10 -12.65 -16.35
C VAL A 133 20.14 -11.60 -15.98
N GLU A 134 20.49 -10.75 -16.94
CA GLU A 134 21.36 -9.61 -16.70
C GLU A 134 20.60 -8.46 -16.04
N LEU A 135 21.20 -7.89 -14.99
CA LEU A 135 20.67 -6.75 -14.25
C LEU A 135 21.38 -5.46 -14.68
N ASP A 136 20.76 -4.32 -14.40
CA ASP A 136 21.28 -2.99 -14.74
C ASP A 136 22.45 -2.53 -13.86
N LYS A 137 22.70 -3.20 -12.73
CA LYS A 137 23.74 -2.83 -11.77
C LYS A 137 25.08 -3.51 -12.06
N ASN A 138 26.18 -2.76 -12.02
CA ASN A 138 27.51 -3.29 -12.28
C ASN A 138 28.10 -4.02 -11.07
N VAL A 139 28.99 -4.99 -11.32
CA VAL A 139 29.67 -5.74 -10.27
C VAL A 139 30.54 -4.80 -9.42
N GLY A 140 30.29 -4.80 -8.11
CA GLY A 140 31.03 -3.98 -7.15
C GLY A 140 30.44 -2.60 -6.88
N GLU A 141 29.33 -2.24 -7.53
CA GLU A 141 28.53 -1.08 -7.12
C GLU A 141 27.77 -1.33 -5.82
N ASP A 142 27.46 -0.26 -5.10
CA ASP A 142 26.64 -0.33 -3.90
C ASP A 142 25.19 -0.75 -4.26
N LEU A 143 24.61 -1.63 -3.44
CA LEU A 143 23.23 -2.08 -3.55
C LEU A 143 22.25 -0.99 -3.10
N ASP A 144 21.08 -0.97 -3.71
CA ASP A 144 20.04 -0.01 -3.37
C ASP A 144 19.20 -0.51 -2.20
N ILE A 145 18.99 0.36 -1.22
CA ILE A 145 18.20 0.08 -0.02
C ILE A 145 16.92 0.89 -0.11
N LEU A 146 15.79 0.20 -0.07
CA LEU A 146 14.47 0.77 -0.16
C LEU A 146 13.70 0.58 1.14
N ALA A 147 12.94 1.59 1.54
CA ALA A 147 11.94 1.49 2.59
C ALA A 147 10.56 1.72 1.98
N ASN A 148 9.63 0.79 2.12
CA ASN A 148 8.30 0.87 1.47
C ASN A 148 8.37 1.22 -0.03
N GLY A 149 9.36 0.67 -0.75
CA GLY A 149 9.56 0.92 -2.17
C GLY A 149 10.19 2.27 -2.55
N ARG A 150 10.62 3.09 -1.58
CA ARG A 150 11.37 4.33 -1.83
C ARG A 150 12.85 4.16 -1.51
N LEU A 151 13.73 4.63 -2.40
CA LEU A 151 15.17 4.63 -2.17
C LEU A 151 15.52 5.46 -0.94
N VAL A 152 16.09 4.81 0.06
CA VAL A 152 16.56 5.45 1.30
C VAL A 152 18.08 5.44 1.41
N GLY A 153 18.79 4.59 0.67
CA GLY A 153 20.25 4.57 0.80
C GLY A 153 20.91 3.58 -0.11
N ARG A 154 22.23 3.50 0.04
CA ARG A 154 23.10 2.57 -0.66
C ARG A 154 23.98 1.82 0.34
N GLY A 155 24.31 0.57 0.04
CA GLY A 155 25.18 -0.23 0.89
C GLY A 155 25.87 -1.38 0.19
N LYS A 156 26.96 -1.86 0.77
CA LYS A 156 27.75 -2.98 0.24
C LYS A 156 27.31 -4.30 0.86
N LEU A 157 27.25 -5.35 0.05
CA LEU A 157 27.02 -6.71 0.52
C LEU A 157 28.26 -7.21 1.25
N VAL A 158 28.09 -7.64 2.49
CA VAL A 158 29.13 -8.23 3.32
C VAL A 158 28.69 -9.63 3.74
N ALA A 159 29.59 -10.60 3.66
CA ALA A 159 29.37 -11.91 4.27
C ALA A 159 29.81 -11.85 5.73
N MET A 160 28.95 -12.34 6.62
CA MET A 160 29.19 -12.42 8.07
C MET A 160 28.93 -13.85 8.51
N ASP A 161 30.00 -14.62 8.72
CA ASP A 161 29.94 -16.04 9.05
C ASP A 161 29.03 -16.80 8.07
N ASP A 162 27.86 -17.25 8.53
CA ASP A 162 26.84 -17.97 7.74
C ASP A 162 25.71 -17.05 7.22
N PHE A 163 25.81 -15.74 7.44
CA PHE A 163 24.78 -14.76 7.09
C PHE A 163 25.30 -13.73 6.08
N TYR A 164 24.37 -13.13 5.35
CA TYR A 164 24.64 -11.96 4.53
C TYR A 164 24.19 -10.71 5.28
N GLY A 165 25.06 -9.70 5.35
CA GLY A 165 24.77 -8.38 5.89
C GLY A 165 24.92 -7.30 4.82
N ILE A 166 24.40 -6.11 5.11
CA ILE A 166 24.60 -4.93 4.28
C ILE A 166 25.28 -3.86 5.12
N GLN A 167 26.45 -3.42 4.67
CA GLN A 167 27.12 -2.25 5.25
C GLN A 167 26.58 -1.00 4.56
N ILE A 168 25.91 -0.13 5.31
CA ILE A 168 25.40 1.13 4.77
C ILE A 168 26.57 2.05 4.39
N THR A 169 26.63 2.43 3.12
CA THR A 169 27.62 3.38 2.58
C THR A 169 27.05 4.80 2.57
N GLU A 170 25.77 4.94 2.22
CA GLU A 170 25.13 6.24 2.05
C GLU A 170 23.64 6.21 2.44
N ILE A 171 23.15 7.33 2.97
CA ILE A 171 21.78 7.53 3.45
C ILE A 171 21.23 8.77 2.76
N VAL A 172 20.18 8.61 1.97
CA VAL A 172 19.48 9.73 1.30
C VAL A 172 18.71 10.53 2.36
N ASP A 173 18.88 11.85 2.38
CA ASP A 173 18.47 12.78 3.46
C ASP A 173 17.06 12.54 4.05
N GLN A 174 16.96 12.63 5.38
CA GLN A 174 15.74 12.41 6.18
C GLN A 174 14.57 13.32 5.78
N SER A 175 14.88 14.52 5.27
CA SER A 175 13.89 15.54 4.89
C SER A 175 12.95 15.11 3.75
N ARG A 176 13.31 14.05 3.02
CA ARG A 176 12.57 13.55 1.84
C ARG A 176 11.94 12.16 2.05
N ARG A 177 12.10 11.57 3.24
CA ARG A 177 11.66 10.20 3.57
C ARG A 177 10.21 10.11 4.06
N LEU A 178 9.69 11.22 4.58
CA LEU A 178 8.35 11.36 5.17
C LEU A 178 7.36 11.84 4.10
#